data_AF-A0A963HEF0-F1
#
_entry.id   AF-A0A963HEF0-F1
#
_cell.length_a   1.000
_cell.length_b   1.000
_cell.length_c   1.000
_cell.angle_alpha   90.00
_cell.angle_beta   90.00
_cell.angle_gamma   90.00
#
_symmetry.space_group_name_H-M   'P 1'
#
loop_
_entity.id
_entity.type
_entity.pdbx_description
1 polymer ?
#
loop_
_entity_poly.entity_id
_entity_poly.type
_entity_poly.pdbx_seq_one_letter_code
_entity_poly.pdbx_strand_id
1 'polypeptide(L)'
;FFWSAALPLVETVTFDHLREQPARYSRIRLWGSIGFIVAVMATGALLDHVALSGLLSVIVVTLLGILGYALVLPESSPHASTDDQLPVGAILRQRRVRALFAACFAMSAAHGALYVFYSIHLAEHHYSKFLVGCLWSLGVLAEIVVFFFMVGLLRRYGLRTILLVSFAAAIARFLMIGWGVEWLSVIVIAQLLHGLTFGAYHAAAIAAVNRWFPGRCQARGQALYSSLSFGAGGLAGSLLSGWTWDAWGAATTYTLSSAFAVVGLVLVALGVRKSDLDGAAARRPVRIAETAQPSRGAR
;
A
#
# COMPACT_ATOMS: atom_id res chain seq x y z
N PHE A 1 -15.30 -4.76 4.63
CA PHE A 1 -16.15 -3.55 4.54
C PHE A 1 -15.67 -2.46 5.52
N PHE A 2 -15.80 -2.62 6.85
CA PHE A 2 -15.38 -1.57 7.82
C PHE A 2 -13.88 -1.28 7.88
N TRP A 3 -13.03 -2.27 7.57
CA TRP A 3 -11.57 -2.11 7.52
C TRP A 3 -11.10 -1.05 6.51
N SER A 4 -11.78 -0.94 5.36
CA SER A 4 -11.46 0.02 4.29
C SER A 4 -11.71 1.48 4.70
N ALA A 5 -12.51 1.72 5.74
CA ALA A 5 -12.74 3.05 6.29
C ALA A 5 -11.76 3.42 7.42
N ALA A 6 -11.33 2.43 8.22
CA ALA A 6 -10.44 2.66 9.36
C ALA A 6 -9.00 3.01 8.93
N LEU A 7 -8.44 2.28 7.95
CA LEU A 7 -7.09 2.49 7.43
C LEU A 7 -6.82 3.93 6.96
N PRO A 8 -7.65 4.52 6.07
CA PRO A 8 -7.40 5.89 5.61
C PRO A 8 -7.53 6.94 6.71
N LEU A 9 -8.35 6.71 7.75
CA LEU A 9 -8.41 7.58 8.92
C LEU A 9 -7.10 7.53 9.72
N VAL A 10 -6.61 6.33 9.99
CA VAL A 10 -5.31 6.13 10.67
C VAL A 10 -4.16 6.74 9.85
N GLU A 11 -4.15 6.53 8.53
CA GLU A 11 -3.15 7.10 7.63
C GLU A 11 -3.22 8.63 7.60
N THR A 12 -4.42 9.21 7.55
CA THR A 12 -4.61 10.66 7.56
C THR A 12 -4.09 11.27 8.86
N VAL A 13 -4.51 10.74 10.02
CA VAL A 13 -4.05 11.20 11.34
C VAL A 13 -2.53 11.07 11.48
N THR A 14 -1.96 10.00 10.91
CA THR A 14 -0.50 9.80 10.86
C THR A 14 0.17 10.91 10.04
N PHE A 15 -0.35 11.22 8.85
CA PHE A 15 0.22 12.28 8.01
C PHE A 15 0.03 13.67 8.61
N ASP A 16 -1.08 13.94 9.29
CA ASP A 16 -1.33 15.19 10.01
C ASP A 16 -0.29 15.40 11.13
N HIS A 17 0.11 14.31 11.81
CA HIS A 17 1.21 14.34 12.77
C HIS A 17 2.61 14.47 12.13
N LEU A 18 2.83 13.82 10.98
CA LEU A 18 4.11 13.85 10.28
C LEU A 18 4.41 15.20 9.61
N ARG A 19 3.39 16.01 9.31
CA ARG A 19 3.50 17.35 8.73
C ARG A 19 4.44 17.37 7.52
N GLU A 20 5.47 18.22 7.53
CA GLU A 20 6.46 18.38 6.45
C GLU A 20 7.47 17.23 6.33
N GLN A 21 7.33 16.14 7.10
CA GLN A 21 8.27 15.03 7.11
C GLN A 21 7.66 13.72 6.55
N PRO A 22 7.12 13.71 5.30
CA PRO A 22 6.53 12.51 4.71
C PRO A 22 7.55 11.37 4.55
N ALA A 23 8.86 11.67 4.57
CA ALA A 23 9.91 10.67 4.60
C ALA A 23 9.83 9.75 5.84
N ARG A 24 9.30 10.23 6.97
CA ARG A 24 9.12 9.45 8.20
C ARG A 24 7.94 8.48 8.13
N TYR A 25 7.04 8.61 7.14
CA TYR A 25 5.92 7.67 6.94
C TYR A 25 6.40 6.23 6.76
N SER A 26 7.49 6.04 6.00
CA SER A 26 8.12 4.73 5.82
C SER A 26 8.54 4.07 7.15
N ARG A 27 9.00 4.86 8.13
CA ARG A 27 9.37 4.37 9.47
C ARG A 27 8.15 3.99 10.30
N ILE A 28 7.05 4.73 10.19
CA ILE A 28 5.79 4.38 10.87
C ILE A 28 5.23 3.08 10.28
N ARG A 29 5.26 2.95 8.94
CA ARG A 29 4.79 1.75 8.27
C ARG A 29 5.63 0.51 8.61
N LEU A 30 6.94 0.67 8.79
CA LEU A 30 7.82 -0.40 9.29
C LEU A 30 7.34 -0.97 10.64
N TRP A 31 6.93 -0.12 11.59
CA TRP A 31 6.34 -0.60 12.85
C TRP A 31 5.00 -1.32 12.64
N GLY A 32 4.21 -0.91 11.64
CA GLY A 32 3.02 -1.65 11.21
C GLY A 32 3.34 -3.07 10.72
N SER A 33 4.38 -3.24 9.90
CA SER A 33 4.84 -4.56 9.44
C SER A 33 5.36 -5.42 10.59
N ILE A 34 6.11 -4.85 11.54
CA ILE A 34 6.54 -5.54 12.77
C ILE A 34 5.33 -5.98 13.59
N GLY A 35 4.36 -5.09 13.79
CA GLY A 35 3.11 -5.40 14.50
C GLY A 35 2.32 -6.51 13.84
N PHE A 36 2.25 -6.53 12.50
CA PHE A 36 1.63 -7.63 11.75
C PHE A 36 2.33 -8.97 12.01
N ILE A 37 3.67 -9.03 11.97
CA ILE A 37 4.42 -10.26 12.28
C ILE A 37 4.10 -10.75 13.69
N VAL A 38 4.18 -9.86 14.68
CA VAL A 38 3.91 -10.21 16.08
C VAL A 38 2.48 -10.72 16.25
N ALA A 39 1.50 -10.03 15.66
CA ALA A 39 0.10 -10.43 15.73
C ALA A 39 -0.14 -11.79 15.07
N VAL A 40 0.34 -12.01 13.84
CA VAL A 40 0.15 -13.29 13.13
C VAL A 40 0.82 -14.45 13.86
N MET A 41 2.04 -14.25 14.39
CA MET A 41 2.75 -15.27 15.14
C MET A 41 2.05 -15.59 16.48
N ALA A 42 1.65 -14.56 17.24
CA ALA A 42 0.94 -14.74 18.51
C ALA A 42 -0.43 -15.40 18.31
N THR A 43 -1.21 -14.95 17.31
CA THR A 43 -2.50 -15.55 16.98
C THR A 43 -2.34 -16.97 16.45
N GLY A 44 -1.34 -17.24 15.62
CA GLY A 44 -1.04 -18.60 15.14
C GLY A 44 -0.76 -19.56 16.28
N ALA A 45 0.16 -19.19 17.18
CA ALA A 45 0.49 -20.01 18.36
C ALA A 45 -0.72 -20.20 19.29
N LEU A 46 -1.56 -19.19 19.45
CA LEU A 46 -2.79 -19.30 20.23
C LEU A 46 -3.78 -20.29 19.59
N LEU A 47 -3.93 -20.27 18.27
CA LEU A 47 -4.85 -21.16 17.54
C LEU A 47 -4.40 -22.62 17.51
N ASP A 48 -3.12 -22.91 17.76
CA ASP A 48 -2.66 -24.30 17.95
C ASP A 48 -3.21 -24.93 19.24
N HIS A 49 -3.61 -24.10 20.21
CA HIS A 49 -4.15 -24.53 21.50
C HIS A 49 -5.66 -24.29 21.65
N VAL A 50 -6.27 -23.55 20.74
CA VAL A 50 -7.68 -23.15 20.79
C VAL A 50 -8.44 -23.84 19.66
N ALA A 51 -9.53 -24.52 20.00
CA ALA A 51 -10.42 -25.13 19.00
C ALA A 51 -10.94 -24.06 18.02
N LEU A 52 -11.25 -24.44 16.77
CA LEU A 52 -11.67 -23.50 15.72
C LEU A 52 -12.87 -22.62 16.12
N SER A 53 -13.73 -23.09 17.03
CA SER A 53 -14.84 -22.33 17.63
C SER A 53 -14.40 -21.10 18.41
N GLY A 54 -13.18 -21.07 18.96
CA GLY A 54 -12.60 -19.93 19.67
C GLY A 54 -12.04 -18.83 18.76
N LEU A 55 -11.92 -19.07 17.45
CA LEU A 55 -11.42 -18.09 16.49
C LEU A 55 -12.25 -16.79 16.52
N LEU A 56 -13.57 -16.90 16.61
CA LEU A 56 -14.45 -15.75 16.68
C LEU A 56 -14.17 -14.91 17.93
N SER A 57 -13.96 -15.55 19.08
CA SER A 57 -13.62 -14.87 20.33
C SER A 57 -12.29 -14.13 20.23
N VAL A 58 -11.27 -14.75 19.62
CA VAL A 58 -9.96 -14.10 19.38
C VAL A 58 -10.12 -12.85 18.52
N ILE A 59 -10.93 -12.92 17.46
CA ILE A 59 -11.22 -11.77 16.59
C ILE A 59 -11.91 -10.65 17.39
N VAL A 60 -12.95 -10.98 18.16
CA VAL A 60 -13.72 -9.99 18.94
C VAL A 60 -12.84 -9.30 19.98
N VAL A 61 -12.04 -10.05 20.75
CA VAL A 61 -11.13 -9.49 21.76
C VAL A 61 -10.11 -8.56 21.11
N THR A 62 -9.56 -8.95 19.97
CA THR A 62 -8.60 -8.11 19.23
C THR A 62 -9.25 -6.80 18.76
N LEU A 63 -10.47 -6.86 18.22
CA LEU A 63 -11.21 -5.67 17.80
C LEU A 63 -11.58 -4.75 18.96
N LEU A 64 -11.96 -5.30 20.12
CA LEU A 64 -12.22 -4.53 21.34
C LEU A 64 -10.95 -3.86 21.87
N GLY A 65 -9.80 -4.55 21.81
CA GLY A 65 -8.50 -3.95 22.17
C GLY A 65 -8.13 -2.77 21.26
N ILE A 66 -8.33 -2.91 19.94
CA ILE A 66 -8.12 -1.83 18.97
C ILE A 66 -9.06 -0.65 19.27
N LEU A 67 -10.34 -0.91 19.56
CA LEU A 67 -11.31 0.13 19.92
C LEU A 67 -10.88 0.84 21.21
N GLY A 68 -10.49 0.10 22.24
CA GLY A 68 -10.01 0.67 23.50
C GLY A 68 -8.80 1.57 23.31
N TYR A 69 -7.83 1.15 22.48
CA TYR A 69 -6.67 1.98 22.14
C TYR A 69 -7.05 3.23 21.34
N ALA A 70 -7.96 3.11 20.37
CA ALA A 70 -8.42 4.22 19.55
C ALA A 70 -9.10 5.32 20.39
N LEU A 71 -9.79 4.96 21.49
CA LEU A 71 -10.42 5.90 22.41
C LEU A 71 -9.42 6.71 23.26
N VAL A 72 -8.18 6.21 23.41
CA VAL A 72 -7.10 6.88 24.17
C VAL A 72 -6.18 7.70 23.25
N LEU A 73 -6.30 7.51 21.93
CA LEU A 73 -5.43 8.17 20.97
C LEU A 73 -5.72 9.68 20.91
N PRO A 74 -4.72 10.56 21.10
CA PRO A 74 -4.93 12.01 21.08
C PRO A 74 -5.49 12.49 19.73
N GLU A 75 -6.54 13.32 19.78
CA GLU A 75 -7.08 13.97 18.58
C GLU A 75 -6.04 14.93 17.98
N SER A 76 -5.85 14.85 16.66
CA SER A 76 -5.04 15.81 15.93
C SER A 76 -5.90 16.98 15.52
N SER A 77 -5.51 18.20 15.85
CA SER A 77 -6.21 19.39 15.36
C SER A 77 -6.11 19.45 13.83
N PRO A 78 -7.24 19.46 13.10
CA PRO A 78 -7.22 19.56 11.64
C PRO A 78 -6.54 20.86 11.21
N HIS A 79 -5.60 20.80 10.26
CA HIS A 79 -5.06 22.02 9.67
C HIS A 79 -6.14 22.73 8.83
N ALA A 80 -6.54 23.92 9.25
CA ALA A 80 -7.33 24.82 8.43
C ALA A 80 -6.42 25.48 7.39
N SER A 81 -6.16 24.81 6.26
CA SER A 81 -5.50 25.44 5.12
C SER A 81 -6.47 26.38 4.40
N THR A 82 -6.14 27.67 4.38
CA THR A 82 -6.92 28.82 3.85
C THR A 82 -6.73 29.10 2.36
N ASP A 83 -6.07 28.21 1.61
CA ASP A 83 -5.75 28.46 0.20
C ASP A 83 -6.90 28.09 -0.76
N ASP A 84 -6.96 28.74 -1.92
CA ASP A 84 -8.04 28.60 -2.90
C ASP A 84 -7.93 27.24 -3.62
N GLN A 85 -8.79 26.28 -3.24
CA GLN A 85 -8.57 24.86 -3.54
C GLN A 85 -9.24 24.43 -4.84
N LEU A 86 -8.49 23.69 -5.67
CA LEU A 86 -9.08 22.91 -6.76
C LEU A 86 -10.09 21.91 -6.19
N PRO A 87 -11.34 21.87 -6.67
CA PRO A 87 -12.31 20.88 -6.22
C PRO A 87 -11.80 19.47 -6.53
N VAL A 88 -12.02 18.53 -5.61
CA VAL A 88 -11.61 17.11 -5.75
C VAL A 88 -12.03 16.52 -7.10
N GLY A 89 -13.22 16.88 -7.58
CA GLY A 89 -13.70 16.47 -8.90
C GLY A 89 -12.80 16.91 -10.06
N ALA A 90 -12.21 18.11 -10.00
CA ALA A 90 -11.27 18.57 -11.02
C ALA A 90 -9.95 17.79 -10.97
N ILE A 91 -9.47 17.44 -9.78
CA ILE A 91 -8.28 16.58 -9.60
C ILE A 91 -8.56 15.18 -10.19
N LEU A 92 -9.72 14.60 -9.90
CA LEU A 92 -10.12 13.28 -10.40
C LEU A 92 -10.34 13.22 -11.91
N ARG A 93 -10.62 14.35 -12.59
CA ARG A 93 -10.74 14.37 -14.06
C ARG A 93 -9.37 14.30 -14.76
N GLN A 94 -8.28 14.61 -14.06
CA GLN A 94 -6.93 14.56 -14.62
C GLN A 94 -6.58 13.12 -15.04
N ARG A 95 -6.09 12.97 -16.27
CA ARG A 95 -5.73 11.66 -16.85
C ARG A 95 -4.75 10.88 -15.97
N ARG A 96 -3.74 11.55 -15.41
CA ARG A 96 -2.72 10.96 -14.51
C ARG A 96 -3.30 10.40 -13.21
N VAL A 97 -4.28 11.09 -12.63
CA VAL A 97 -4.92 10.69 -11.38
C VAL A 97 -5.80 9.47 -11.61
N ARG A 98 -6.61 9.46 -12.68
CA ARG A 98 -7.42 8.30 -13.07
C ARG A 98 -6.55 7.08 -13.39
N ALA A 99 -5.47 7.28 -14.13
CA ALA A 99 -4.54 6.22 -14.48
C ALA A 99 -3.89 5.60 -13.23
N LEU A 100 -3.44 6.42 -12.27
CA LEU A 100 -2.88 5.91 -11.02
C LEU A 100 -3.94 5.15 -10.21
N PHE A 101 -5.14 5.71 -10.00
CA PHE A 101 -6.18 5.01 -9.23
C PHE A 101 -6.61 3.70 -9.87
N ALA A 102 -6.77 3.67 -11.19
CA ALA A 102 -7.09 2.44 -11.92
C ALA A 102 -5.95 1.41 -11.85
N ALA A 103 -4.70 1.85 -11.93
CA ALA A 103 -3.55 0.97 -11.71
C ALA A 103 -3.51 0.43 -10.28
N CYS A 104 -3.80 1.28 -9.28
CA CYS A 104 -3.84 0.88 -7.88
C CYS A 104 -4.97 -0.11 -7.58
N PHE A 105 -6.13 0.07 -8.22
CA PHE A 105 -7.22 -0.92 -8.22
C PHE A 105 -6.72 -2.25 -8.78
N ALA A 106 -6.08 -2.23 -9.95
CA ALA A 106 -5.58 -3.43 -10.61
C ALA A 106 -4.51 -4.15 -9.78
N MET A 107 -3.57 -3.43 -9.15
CA MET A 107 -2.58 -4.04 -8.24
C MET A 107 -3.25 -4.75 -7.08
N SER A 108 -4.26 -4.12 -6.47
CA SER A 108 -4.99 -4.69 -5.34
C SER A 108 -5.82 -5.92 -5.76
N ALA A 109 -6.48 -5.85 -6.92
CA ALA A 109 -7.19 -6.98 -7.51
C ALA A 109 -6.25 -8.16 -7.79
N ALA A 110 -5.04 -7.90 -8.29
CA ALA A 110 -4.02 -8.93 -8.49
C ALA A 110 -3.64 -9.64 -7.17
N HIS A 111 -3.55 -8.91 -6.06
CA HIS A 111 -3.27 -9.48 -4.74
C HIS A 111 -4.48 -10.20 -4.13
N GLY A 112 -5.69 -10.05 -4.66
CA GLY A 112 -6.88 -10.73 -4.14
C GLY A 112 -6.73 -12.25 -4.06
N ALA A 113 -6.21 -12.87 -5.13
CA ALA A 113 -5.91 -14.30 -5.16
C ALA A 113 -4.87 -14.72 -4.12
N LEU A 114 -3.81 -13.91 -3.94
CA LEU A 114 -2.78 -14.16 -2.95
C LEU A 114 -3.35 -14.20 -1.52
N TYR A 115 -4.17 -13.22 -1.14
CA TYR A 115 -4.68 -13.16 0.23
C TYR A 115 -5.69 -14.27 0.56
N VAL A 116 -6.41 -14.78 -0.42
CA VAL A 116 -7.41 -15.83 -0.21
C VAL A 116 -6.80 -17.23 -0.36
N PHE A 117 -6.01 -17.46 -1.42
CA PHE A 117 -5.65 -18.81 -1.85
C PHE A 117 -4.17 -19.16 -1.70
N TYR A 118 -3.27 -18.25 -1.36
CA TYR A 118 -1.82 -18.56 -1.31
C TYR A 118 -1.47 -19.68 -0.33
N SER A 119 -1.99 -19.61 0.91
CA SER A 119 -1.77 -20.66 1.91
C SER A 119 -2.42 -21.99 1.52
N ILE A 120 -3.58 -21.93 0.86
CA ILE A 120 -4.32 -23.11 0.37
C ILE A 120 -3.50 -23.80 -0.72
N HIS A 121 -3.02 -23.02 -1.70
CA HIS A 121 -2.19 -23.51 -2.79
C HIS A 121 -0.95 -24.25 -2.28
N LEU A 122 -0.23 -23.66 -1.34
CA LEU A 122 0.97 -24.28 -0.77
C LEU A 122 0.63 -25.56 -0.01
N ALA A 123 -0.45 -25.56 0.77
CA ALA A 123 -0.88 -26.74 1.52
C ALA A 123 -1.30 -27.90 0.60
N GLU A 124 -1.99 -27.62 -0.51
CA GLU A 124 -2.34 -28.60 -1.55
C GLU A 124 -1.09 -29.21 -2.21
N HIS A 125 -0.01 -28.44 -2.31
CA HIS A 125 1.30 -28.90 -2.79
C HIS A 125 2.22 -29.41 -1.66
N HIS A 126 1.64 -29.87 -0.55
CA HIS A 126 2.33 -30.53 0.56
C HIS A 126 3.33 -29.67 1.35
N TYR A 127 3.26 -28.34 1.25
CA TYR A 127 4.02 -27.47 2.14
C TYR A 127 3.44 -27.55 3.56
N SER A 128 4.31 -27.72 4.54
CA SER A 128 3.87 -27.75 5.94
C SER A 128 3.32 -26.38 6.37
N LYS A 129 2.36 -26.37 7.31
CA LYS A 129 1.80 -25.12 7.87
C LYS A 129 2.89 -24.19 8.40
N PHE A 130 3.94 -24.76 9.00
CA PHE A 130 5.11 -24.02 9.47
C PHE A 130 5.82 -23.30 8.31
N LEU A 131 6.11 -24.02 7.22
CA LEU A 131 6.79 -23.43 6.06
C LEU A 131 5.93 -22.36 5.38
N VAL A 132 4.61 -22.56 5.29
CA VAL A 132 3.67 -21.53 4.81
C VAL A 132 3.77 -20.26 5.67
N GLY A 133 3.83 -20.41 7.00
CA GLY A 133 4.05 -19.31 7.94
C GLY A 133 5.39 -18.59 7.69
N CYS A 134 6.48 -19.34 7.57
CA CYS A 134 7.81 -18.78 7.26
C CYS A 134 7.82 -18.00 5.95
N LEU A 135 7.11 -18.47 4.92
CA LEU A 135 7.02 -17.80 3.63
C LEU A 135 6.23 -16.48 3.72
N TRP A 136 5.14 -16.43 4.48
CA TRP A 136 4.45 -15.16 4.79
C TRP A 136 5.37 -14.20 5.54
N SER A 137 6.06 -14.67 6.58
CA SER A 137 7.02 -13.86 7.34
C SER A 137 8.16 -13.33 6.46
N LEU A 138 8.67 -14.14 5.52
CA LEU A 138 9.67 -13.74 4.55
C LEU A 138 9.18 -12.58 3.67
N GLY A 139 7.93 -12.64 3.19
CA GLY A 139 7.32 -11.56 2.43
C GLY A 139 7.27 -10.25 3.22
N VAL A 140 6.87 -10.30 4.49
CA VAL A 140 6.82 -9.11 5.37
C VAL A 140 8.23 -8.61 5.71
N LEU A 141 9.21 -9.49 5.87
CA LEU A 141 10.60 -9.08 6.08
C LEU A 141 11.14 -8.34 4.84
N ALA A 142 10.84 -8.83 3.63
CA ALA A 142 11.18 -8.14 2.40
C ALA A 142 10.52 -6.76 2.30
N GLU A 143 9.29 -6.63 2.76
CA GLU A 143 8.59 -5.34 2.89
C GLU A 143 9.33 -4.37 3.84
N ILE A 144 9.73 -4.84 5.03
CA ILE A 144 10.49 -4.03 6.01
C ILE A 144 11.78 -3.49 5.39
N VAL A 145 12.53 -4.36 4.70
CA VAL A 145 13.76 -3.97 3.99
C VAL A 145 13.48 -2.87 2.96
N VAL A 146 12.42 -3.03 2.16
CA VAL A 146 12.03 -2.02 1.18
C VAL A 146 11.67 -0.70 1.85
N PHE A 147 10.87 -0.70 2.91
CA PHE A 147 10.51 0.55 3.61
C PHE A 147 11.73 1.25 4.20
N PHE A 148 12.68 0.50 4.74
CA PHE A 148 13.92 1.06 5.28
C PHE A 148 14.70 1.85 4.21
N PHE A 149 14.77 1.32 2.98
CA PHE A 149 15.49 1.98 1.88
C PHE A 149 14.62 2.90 1.01
N MET A 150 13.31 2.98 1.25
CA MET A 150 12.35 3.60 0.32
C MET A 150 12.65 5.07 0.03
N VAL A 151 13.09 5.85 1.02
CA VAL A 151 13.48 7.25 0.83
C VAL A 151 14.64 7.38 -0.18
N GLY A 152 15.64 6.48 -0.08
CA GLY A 152 16.76 6.43 -1.02
C GLY A 152 16.33 5.99 -2.42
N LEU A 153 15.48 4.96 -2.51
CA LEU A 153 14.92 4.49 -3.78
C LEU A 153 14.14 5.60 -4.50
N LEU A 154 13.28 6.32 -3.76
CA LEU A 154 12.49 7.44 -4.30
C LEU A 154 13.38 8.56 -4.85
N ARG A 155 14.45 8.91 -4.13
CA ARG A 155 15.40 9.93 -4.58
C ARG A 155 16.19 9.51 -5.82
N ARG A 156 16.55 8.23 -5.93
CA ARG A 156 17.38 7.71 -7.02
C ARG A 156 16.58 7.42 -8.30
N TYR A 157 15.40 6.80 -8.17
CA TYR A 157 14.66 6.27 -9.31
C TYR A 157 13.38 7.05 -9.64
N GLY A 158 12.85 7.82 -8.69
CA GLY A 158 11.58 8.53 -8.83
C GLY A 158 10.35 7.62 -8.72
N LEU A 159 9.19 8.24 -8.51
CA LEU A 159 7.93 7.53 -8.25
C LEU A 159 7.48 6.66 -9.42
N ARG A 160 7.58 7.17 -10.65
CA ARG A 160 7.12 6.47 -11.86
C ARG A 160 7.86 5.15 -12.05
N THR A 161 9.19 5.20 -11.94
CA THR A 161 10.05 4.03 -12.15
C THR A 161 9.75 2.97 -11.11
N ILE A 162 9.58 3.35 -9.85
CA ILE A 162 9.23 2.41 -8.78
C ILE A 162 7.88 1.74 -9.07
N LEU A 163 6.86 2.51 -9.45
CA LEU A 163 5.55 1.95 -9.81
C LEU A 163 5.66 0.95 -10.97
N LEU A 164 6.36 1.30 -12.05
CA LEU A 164 6.55 0.40 -13.20
C LEU A 164 7.28 -0.89 -12.82
N VAL A 165 8.35 -0.78 -12.03
CA VAL A 165 9.10 -1.95 -11.53
C VAL A 165 8.23 -2.81 -10.62
N SER A 166 7.43 -2.21 -9.74
CA SER A 166 6.50 -2.94 -8.88
C SER A 166 5.45 -3.72 -9.67
N PHE A 167 4.90 -3.15 -10.73
CA PHE A 167 3.97 -3.87 -11.61
C PHE A 167 4.66 -4.99 -12.39
N ALA A 168 5.86 -4.75 -12.94
CA ALA A 168 6.64 -5.80 -13.60
C ALA A 168 6.97 -6.95 -12.64
N ALA A 169 7.37 -6.63 -11.41
CA ALA A 169 7.58 -7.61 -10.34
C ALA A 169 6.29 -8.37 -10.00
N ALA A 170 5.12 -7.71 -9.99
CA ALA A 170 3.85 -8.37 -9.73
C ALA A 170 3.47 -9.38 -10.83
N ILE A 171 3.71 -9.05 -12.10
CA ILE A 171 3.49 -9.98 -13.22
C ILE A 171 4.32 -11.24 -13.02
N ALA A 172 5.63 -11.08 -12.79
CA ALA A 172 6.53 -12.21 -12.57
C ALA A 172 6.15 -13.01 -11.32
N ARG A 173 5.87 -12.31 -10.22
CA ARG A 173 5.52 -12.90 -8.92
C ARG A 173 4.30 -13.80 -9.00
N PHE A 174 3.21 -13.35 -9.62
CA PHE A 174 2.00 -14.17 -9.68
C PHE A 174 2.17 -15.35 -10.65
N LEU A 175 2.90 -15.20 -11.76
CA LEU A 175 3.25 -16.34 -12.61
C LEU A 175 4.12 -17.37 -11.87
N MET A 176 5.10 -16.91 -11.09
CA MET A 176 5.94 -17.77 -10.25
C MET A 176 5.11 -18.54 -9.23
N ILE A 177 4.12 -17.91 -8.59
CA ILE A 177 3.26 -18.59 -7.62
C ILE A 177 2.36 -19.60 -8.31
N GLY A 178 1.69 -19.22 -9.41
CA GLY A 178 0.72 -20.09 -10.08
C GLY A 178 1.34 -21.31 -10.77
N TRP A 179 2.54 -21.16 -11.35
CA TRP A 179 3.17 -22.20 -12.16
C TRP A 179 4.42 -22.80 -11.54
N GLY A 180 4.98 -22.16 -10.51
CA GLY A 180 6.24 -22.56 -9.88
C GLY A 180 6.08 -23.09 -8.45
N VAL A 181 4.86 -23.41 -8.03
CA VAL A 181 4.54 -23.86 -6.66
C VAL A 181 5.31 -25.12 -6.23
N GLU A 182 5.66 -26.01 -7.15
CA GLU A 182 6.43 -27.22 -6.84
C GLU A 182 7.89 -26.90 -6.45
N TRP A 183 8.39 -25.70 -6.78
CA TRP A 183 9.78 -25.30 -6.61
C TRP A 183 9.88 -24.30 -5.46
N LEU A 184 10.31 -24.76 -4.28
CA LEU A 184 10.46 -23.91 -3.09
C LEU A 184 11.29 -22.65 -3.38
N SER A 185 12.36 -22.76 -4.17
CA SER A 185 13.18 -21.61 -4.57
C SER A 185 12.40 -20.53 -5.33
N VAL A 186 11.49 -20.93 -6.21
CA VAL A 186 10.62 -20.02 -6.96
C VAL A 186 9.64 -19.32 -6.03
N ILE A 187 9.05 -20.05 -5.08
CA ILE A 187 8.14 -19.49 -4.08
C ILE A 187 8.87 -18.52 -3.13
N VAL A 188 10.10 -18.83 -2.73
CA VAL A 188 10.95 -17.93 -1.93
C VAL A 188 11.20 -16.63 -2.68
N ILE A 189 11.57 -16.69 -3.97
CA ILE A 189 11.75 -15.49 -4.82
C ILE A 189 10.44 -14.71 -4.92
N ALA A 190 9.32 -15.39 -5.15
CA ALA A 190 8.01 -14.76 -5.22
C ALA A 190 7.64 -14.04 -3.92
N GLN A 191 8.02 -14.56 -2.75
CA GLN A 191 7.81 -13.86 -1.48
C GLN A 191 8.74 -12.67 -1.29
N LEU A 192 10.00 -12.75 -1.71
CA LEU A 192 10.89 -11.58 -1.69
C LEU A 192 10.36 -10.44 -2.57
N LEU A 193 9.71 -10.76 -3.70
CA LEU A 193 9.05 -9.76 -4.56
C LEU A 193 7.87 -9.05 -3.87
N HIS A 194 7.34 -9.57 -2.76
CA HIS A 194 6.28 -8.90 -2.00
C HIS A 194 6.66 -7.48 -1.57
N GLY A 195 7.92 -7.27 -1.18
CA GLY A 195 8.41 -5.95 -0.82
C GLY A 195 8.26 -4.94 -1.96
N LEU A 196 8.37 -5.36 -3.22
CA LEU A 196 8.15 -4.50 -4.39
C LEU A 196 6.65 -4.34 -4.72
N THR A 197 5.90 -5.44 -4.73
CA THR A 197 4.50 -5.43 -5.20
C THR A 197 3.54 -4.82 -4.19
N PHE A 198 3.91 -4.84 -2.90
CA PHE A 198 3.16 -4.20 -1.83
C PHE A 198 3.90 -2.99 -1.27
N GLY A 199 5.05 -3.17 -0.63
CA GLY A 199 5.77 -2.09 0.08
C GLY A 199 6.14 -0.90 -0.81
N ALA A 200 6.95 -1.12 -1.84
CA ALA A 200 7.43 -0.05 -2.74
C ALA A 200 6.27 0.58 -3.52
N TYR A 201 5.36 -0.24 -4.05
CA TYR A 201 4.18 0.22 -4.77
C TYR A 201 3.31 1.13 -3.89
N HIS A 202 2.99 0.69 -2.66
CA HIS A 202 2.12 1.41 -1.75
C HIS A 202 2.74 2.74 -1.31
N ALA A 203 4.01 2.74 -0.91
CA ALA A 203 4.71 3.97 -0.55
C ALA A 203 4.79 4.95 -1.74
N ALA A 204 4.99 4.46 -2.97
CA ALA A 204 4.98 5.31 -4.15
C ALA A 204 3.58 5.85 -4.47
N ALA A 205 2.53 5.03 -4.37
CA ALA A 205 1.15 5.45 -4.62
C ALA A 205 0.71 6.53 -3.61
N ILE A 206 0.96 6.33 -2.32
CA ILE A 206 0.66 7.31 -1.26
C ILE A 206 1.42 8.61 -1.49
N ALA A 207 2.71 8.54 -1.82
CA ALA A 207 3.50 9.73 -2.12
C ALA A 207 2.95 10.49 -3.35
N ALA A 208 2.47 9.80 -4.38
CA ALA A 208 1.83 10.42 -5.53
C ALA A 208 0.48 11.07 -5.15
N VAL A 209 -0.36 10.39 -4.37
CA VAL A 209 -1.65 10.91 -3.89
C VAL A 209 -1.43 12.17 -3.04
N ASN A 210 -0.49 12.14 -2.09
CA ASN A 210 -0.16 13.30 -1.26
C ASN A 210 0.35 14.50 -2.09
N ARG A 211 1.09 14.24 -3.19
CA ARG A 211 1.55 15.31 -4.10
C ARG A 211 0.42 15.92 -4.93
N TRP A 212 -0.59 15.14 -5.30
CA TRP A 212 -1.65 15.60 -6.20
C TRP A 212 -2.90 16.11 -5.47
N PHE A 213 -3.06 15.79 -4.19
CA PHE A 213 -4.15 16.25 -3.33
C PHE A 213 -3.61 17.10 -2.17
N PRO A 214 -3.33 18.40 -2.37
CA PRO A 214 -2.77 19.25 -1.32
C PRO A 214 -3.82 19.70 -0.28
N GLY A 215 -3.34 20.05 0.92
CA GLY A 215 -4.14 20.64 2.00
C GLY A 215 -5.32 19.78 2.44
N ARG A 216 -6.48 20.39 2.66
CA ARG A 216 -7.74 19.70 3.07
C ARG A 216 -8.21 18.60 2.11
N CYS A 217 -7.74 18.57 0.86
CA CYS A 217 -8.07 17.49 -0.08
C CYS A 217 -7.23 16.23 0.13
N GLN A 218 -6.14 16.28 0.90
CA GLN A 218 -5.22 15.16 1.12
C GLN A 218 -5.93 13.96 1.78
N ALA A 219 -6.66 14.20 2.87
CA ALA A 219 -7.46 13.18 3.55
C ALA A 219 -8.46 12.51 2.60
N ARG A 220 -9.11 13.29 1.73
CA ARG A 220 -10.04 12.79 0.72
C ARG A 220 -9.32 11.96 -0.35
N GLY A 221 -8.14 12.38 -0.79
CA GLY A 221 -7.30 11.63 -1.72
C GLY A 221 -6.86 10.28 -1.16
N GLN A 222 -6.42 10.23 0.10
CA GLN A 222 -6.08 9.00 0.82
C GLN A 222 -7.29 8.10 1.00
N ALA A 223 -8.44 8.64 1.41
CA ALA A 223 -9.68 7.89 1.54
C ALA A 223 -10.13 7.27 0.21
N LEU A 224 -10.00 8.01 -0.90
CA LEU A 224 -10.27 7.50 -2.25
C LEU A 224 -9.28 6.41 -2.65
N TYR A 225 -7.98 6.60 -2.38
CA TYR A 225 -6.96 5.59 -2.64
C TYR A 225 -7.26 4.28 -1.91
N SER A 226 -7.47 4.35 -0.59
CA SER A 226 -7.68 3.16 0.23
C SER A 226 -9.02 2.48 -0.09
N SER A 227 -10.07 3.25 -0.35
CA SER A 227 -11.37 2.70 -0.78
C SER A 227 -11.32 2.05 -2.17
N LEU A 228 -10.71 2.69 -3.17
CA LEU A 228 -10.66 2.16 -4.54
C LEU A 228 -9.69 0.99 -4.65
N SER A 229 -8.49 1.11 -4.07
CA SER A 229 -7.46 0.08 -4.14
C SER A 229 -7.82 -1.08 -3.23
N PHE A 230 -7.73 -0.92 -1.91
CA PHE A 230 -7.91 -2.03 -0.97
C PHE A 230 -9.38 -2.44 -0.78
N GLY A 231 -10.32 -1.49 -0.83
CA GLY A 231 -11.75 -1.79 -0.75
C GLY A 231 -12.26 -2.48 -2.02
N ALA A 232 -12.51 -1.70 -3.07
CA ALA A 232 -13.13 -2.20 -4.30
C ALA A 232 -12.21 -3.15 -5.08
N GLY A 233 -10.94 -2.80 -5.28
CA GLY A 233 -9.98 -3.65 -5.99
C GLY A 233 -9.72 -4.97 -5.28
N GLY A 234 -9.52 -4.92 -3.95
CA GLY A 234 -9.33 -6.11 -3.12
C GLY A 234 -10.55 -7.04 -3.17
N LEU A 235 -11.76 -6.49 -2.98
CA LEU A 235 -13.00 -7.26 -3.08
C LEU A 235 -13.17 -7.90 -4.46
N ALA A 236 -12.99 -7.12 -5.54
CA ALA A 236 -13.12 -7.63 -6.90
C ALA A 236 -12.12 -8.76 -7.18
N GLY A 237 -10.85 -8.56 -6.78
CA GLY A 237 -9.81 -9.58 -6.89
C GLY A 237 -10.14 -10.85 -6.11
N SER A 238 -10.53 -10.73 -4.85
CA SER A 238 -10.88 -11.88 -4.01
C SER A 238 -12.08 -12.66 -4.54
N LEU A 239 -13.17 -11.98 -4.93
CA LEU A 239 -14.36 -12.63 -5.49
C LEU A 239 -14.06 -13.33 -6.81
N LEU A 240 -13.36 -12.65 -7.72
CA LEU A 240 -12.97 -13.23 -9.00
C LEU A 240 -11.99 -14.39 -8.82
N SER A 241 -11.08 -14.28 -7.86
CA SER A 241 -10.17 -15.39 -7.53
C SER A 241 -10.93 -16.60 -7.01
N GLY A 242 -11.99 -16.42 -6.20
CA GLY A 242 -12.81 -17.55 -5.73
C GLY A 242 -13.48 -18.30 -6.85
N TRP A 243 -14.14 -17.57 -7.75
CA TRP A 243 -14.78 -18.20 -8.91
C TRP A 243 -13.77 -18.86 -9.86
N THR A 244 -12.65 -18.19 -10.16
CA THR A 244 -11.64 -18.75 -11.07
C THR A 244 -10.86 -19.91 -10.45
N TRP A 245 -10.67 -19.92 -9.13
CA TRP A 245 -10.00 -21.00 -8.42
C TRP A 245 -10.77 -22.30 -8.57
N ASP A 246 -12.07 -22.26 -8.29
CA ASP A 246 -12.95 -23.44 -8.38
C ASP A 246 -13.15 -23.89 -9.84
N ALA A 247 -13.27 -22.93 -10.77
CA ALA A 247 -13.56 -23.25 -12.17
C ALA A 247 -12.32 -23.66 -12.99
N TRP A 248 -11.17 -23.02 -12.77
CA TRP A 248 -10.00 -23.09 -13.65
C TRP A 248 -8.69 -23.45 -12.93
N GLY A 249 -8.71 -23.58 -11.60
CA GLY A 249 -7.57 -23.96 -10.78
C GLY A 249 -6.56 -22.83 -10.55
N ALA A 250 -5.61 -23.14 -9.65
CA ALA A 250 -4.65 -22.18 -9.10
C ALA A 250 -3.81 -21.44 -10.16
N ALA A 251 -3.22 -22.17 -11.10
CA ALA A 251 -2.31 -21.62 -12.10
C ALA A 251 -3.00 -20.55 -12.96
N THR A 252 -4.24 -20.81 -13.39
CA THR A 252 -5.04 -19.88 -14.18
C THR A 252 -5.46 -18.66 -13.36
N THR A 253 -5.89 -18.87 -12.11
CA THR A 253 -6.24 -17.77 -11.19
C THR A 253 -5.07 -16.81 -10.98
N TYR A 254 -3.86 -17.33 -10.75
CA TYR A 254 -2.67 -16.49 -10.61
C TYR A 254 -2.22 -15.86 -11.93
N THR A 255 -2.46 -16.50 -13.07
CA THR A 255 -2.24 -15.89 -14.39
C THR A 255 -3.16 -14.69 -14.59
N LEU A 256 -4.41 -14.76 -14.11
CA LEU A 256 -5.33 -13.62 -14.12
C LEU A 256 -4.87 -12.50 -13.18
N SER A 257 -4.29 -12.82 -12.01
CA SER A 257 -3.60 -11.84 -11.17
C SER A 257 -2.46 -11.13 -11.92
N SER A 258 -1.65 -11.87 -12.68
CA SER A 258 -0.63 -11.26 -13.56
C SER A 258 -1.26 -10.36 -14.63
N ALA A 259 -2.40 -10.73 -15.20
CA ALA A 259 -3.09 -9.89 -16.19
C ALA A 259 -3.56 -8.56 -15.58
N PHE A 260 -4.07 -8.54 -14.34
CA PHE A 260 -4.35 -7.28 -13.64
C PHE A 260 -3.08 -6.44 -13.44
N ALA A 261 -1.95 -7.07 -13.10
CA ALA A 261 -0.68 -6.36 -12.99
C ALA A 261 -0.20 -5.78 -14.34
N VAL A 262 -0.42 -6.48 -15.47
CA VAL A 262 -0.18 -5.95 -16.82
C VAL A 262 -1.04 -4.73 -17.09
N VAL A 263 -2.34 -4.77 -16.78
CA VAL A 263 -3.23 -3.62 -16.93
C VAL A 263 -2.72 -2.43 -16.13
N GLY A 264 -2.32 -2.65 -14.87
CA GLY A 264 -1.73 -1.60 -14.03
C GLY A 264 -0.43 -1.03 -14.60
N LEU A 265 0.46 -1.90 -15.11
CA LEU A 265 1.70 -1.49 -15.78
C LEU A 265 1.42 -0.56 -16.96
N VAL A 266 0.50 -0.96 -17.84
CA VAL A 266 0.12 -0.20 -19.04
C VAL A 266 -0.51 1.14 -18.66
N LEU A 267 -1.40 1.16 -17.66
CA LEU A 267 -2.03 2.38 -17.16
C LEU A 267 -1.00 3.38 -16.62
N VAL A 268 -0.02 2.93 -15.83
CA VAL A 268 1.05 3.81 -15.34
C VAL A 268 1.95 4.26 -16.50
N ALA A 269 2.33 3.34 -17.40
CA ALA A 269 3.24 3.64 -18.50
C ALA A 269 2.68 4.73 -19.43
N LEU A 270 1.39 4.63 -19.79
CA LEU A 270 0.71 5.52 -20.72
C LEU A 270 0.06 6.74 -20.05
N GLY A 271 -0.37 6.59 -18.81
CA GLY A 271 -1.20 7.57 -18.11
C GLY A 271 -0.45 8.50 -17.17
N VAL A 272 0.75 8.12 -16.71
CA VAL A 272 1.55 8.89 -15.75
C VAL A 272 2.90 9.24 -16.36
N ARG A 273 3.16 10.52 -16.63
CA ARG A 273 4.44 10.97 -17.17
C ARG A 273 5.46 11.17 -16.06
N LYS A 274 6.76 11.11 -16.40
CA LYS A 274 7.84 11.36 -15.43
C LYS A 274 7.72 12.77 -14.82
N SER A 275 7.40 13.77 -15.64
CA SER A 275 7.17 15.16 -15.22
C SER A 275 6.01 15.35 -14.24
N ASP A 276 4.99 14.46 -14.28
CA ASP A 276 3.82 14.54 -13.39
C ASP A 276 4.15 14.21 -11.94
N LEU A 277 5.23 13.47 -11.73
CA LEU A 277 5.65 12.99 -10.43
C LEU A 277 6.89 13.72 -9.94
N ASP A 278 7.82 14.09 -10.82
CA ASP A 278 9.10 14.72 -10.44
C ASP A 278 9.02 16.26 -10.33
N GLY A 279 8.02 16.91 -10.97
CA GLY A 279 7.93 18.37 -11.12
C GLY A 279 7.64 19.18 -9.84
N ALA A 280 7.21 18.55 -8.75
CA ALA A 280 6.89 19.26 -7.51
C ALA A 280 8.14 19.63 -6.67
N ALA A 281 9.27 18.92 -6.86
CA ALA A 281 10.52 19.23 -6.17
C ALA A 281 11.23 20.50 -6.69
N ALA A 282 10.77 21.05 -7.82
CA ALA A 282 11.38 22.19 -8.50
C ALA A 282 10.76 23.56 -8.15
N ARG A 283 9.69 23.62 -7.34
CA ARG A 283 9.17 24.91 -6.85
C ARG A 283 10.06 25.38 -5.69
N ARG A 284 11.13 26.13 -6.02
CA ARG A 284 11.92 26.91 -5.06
C ARG A 284 11.00 27.79 -4.22
N PRO A 285 11.27 27.99 -2.91
CA PRO A 285 10.56 29.01 -2.15
C PRO A 285 10.81 30.36 -2.82
N VAL A 286 9.72 31.09 -3.07
CA VAL A 286 9.77 32.50 -3.48
C VAL A 286 10.65 33.22 -2.45
N ARG A 287 11.82 33.72 -2.86
CA ARG A 287 12.58 34.67 -2.05
C ARG A 287 11.66 35.87 -1.86
N ILE A 288 11.12 36.02 -0.65
CA ILE A 288 10.57 37.29 -0.21
C ILE A 288 11.74 38.26 -0.32
N ALA A 289 11.65 39.20 -1.25
CA ALA A 289 12.62 40.27 -1.37
C ALA A 289 12.62 41.03 -0.05
N GLU A 290 13.75 40.99 0.67
CA GLU A 290 14.03 41.92 1.74
C GLU A 290 13.94 43.33 1.16
N THR A 291 12.82 44.00 1.41
CA THR A 291 12.73 45.45 1.32
C THR A 291 13.70 46.02 2.34
N ALA A 292 14.91 46.34 1.87
CA ALA A 292 15.89 47.12 2.59
C ALA A 292 15.25 48.45 3.04
N GLN A 293 15.14 48.63 4.34
CA GLN A 293 14.74 49.89 4.96
C GLN A 293 16.01 50.75 5.05
N PRO A 294 16.07 51.94 4.41
CA PRO A 294 17.27 52.74 4.44
C PRO A 294 17.47 53.35 5.82
N SER A 295 18.69 53.20 6.31
CA SER A 295 19.29 53.89 7.45
C SER A 295 18.93 55.38 7.47
N ARG A 296 18.24 55.83 8.51
CA ARG A 296 18.29 57.24 8.93
C ARG A 296 19.24 57.34 10.12
N GLY A 297 20.43 57.86 9.85
CA GLY A 297 21.35 58.33 10.88
C GLY A 297 20.99 59.74 11.36
N ALA A 298 21.45 60.02 12.58
CA ALA A 298 21.86 61.30 13.14
C ALA A 298 20.91 62.50 13.04
N ARG A 299 20.34 62.89 14.18
CA ARG A 299 20.80 63.99 15.02
C ARG A 299 20.11 63.97 16.37
#